data_AF-A0A1C3E5G6-F1
#
_entry.id   AF-A0A1C3E5G6-F1
#
_cell.length_a   1.000
_cell.length_b   1.000
_cell.length_c   1.000
_cell.angle_alpha   90.00
_cell.angle_beta   90.00
_cell.angle_gamma   90.00
#
_symmetry.space_group_name_H-M   'P 1'
#
loop_
_entity.id
_entity.type
_entity.pdbx_description
1 polymer ?
#
loop_
_entity_poly.entity_id
_entity_poly.type
_entity_poly.pdbx_seq_one_letter_code
_entity_poly.pdbx_strand_id
1 'polypeptide(L)'
;MAGTIHITEKDIWISGSVAFHIIVEFTWQRLNNSEQGILEEAYSPLRQGFEFIALDELDKDRFEAFYRNCSSAFEGFKENRSTTDLPDELFDGVVECWEEFLGALKKDDRFDH
;
A
#
# COMPACT_ATOMS: atom_id res chain seq x y z
N MET A 1 -6.03 15.95 -5.51
CA MET A 1 -4.73 15.84 -4.82
C MET A 1 -4.20 14.44 -5.03
N ALA A 2 -2.87 14.25 -5.01
CA ALA A 2 -2.22 12.96 -5.18
C ALA A 2 -1.70 12.48 -3.84
N GLY A 3 -1.70 11.16 -3.63
CA GLY A 3 -1.05 10.52 -2.49
C GLY A 3 0.26 9.87 -2.93
N THR A 4 1.19 9.71 -2.00
CA THR A 4 2.52 9.17 -2.30
C THR A 4 2.94 8.06 -1.32
N ILE A 5 3.71 7.11 -1.80
CA ILE A 5 4.29 6.04 -0.99
C ILE A 5 5.80 6.09 -1.21
N HIS A 6 6.55 6.44 -0.18
CA HIS A 6 8.01 6.50 -0.27
C HIS A 6 8.53 5.09 -0.06
N ILE A 7 8.96 4.42 -1.13
CA ILE A 7 9.46 3.05 -1.09
C ILE A 7 10.91 3.08 -0.57
N THR A 8 11.73 3.97 -1.11
CA THR A 8 13.08 4.28 -0.65
C THR A 8 13.29 5.80 -0.68
N GLU A 9 14.44 6.29 -0.21
CA GLU A 9 14.80 7.73 -0.33
C GLU A 9 14.75 8.26 -1.78
N LYS A 10 14.90 7.38 -2.78
CA LYS A 10 14.97 7.74 -4.21
C LYS A 10 13.78 7.27 -5.02
N ASP A 11 12.96 6.38 -4.47
CA ASP A 11 11.82 5.78 -5.16
C ASP A 11 10.52 6.13 -4.44
N ILE A 12 9.71 6.94 -5.11
CA ILE A 12 8.43 7.43 -4.61
C ILE A 12 7.38 7.00 -5.62
N TRP A 13 6.45 6.17 -5.17
CA TRP A 13 5.27 5.82 -5.94
C TRP A 13 4.18 6.87 -5.74
N ILE A 14 3.52 7.29 -6.82
CA ILE A 14 2.54 8.38 -6.82
C ILE A 14 1.24 7.89 -7.45
N SER A 15 0.10 8.20 -6.84
CA SER A 15 -1.22 7.94 -7.43
C SER A 15 -2.24 9.02 -7.09
N GLY A 16 -3.42 8.92 -7.70
CA GLY A 16 -4.57 9.72 -7.29
C GLY A 16 -4.97 9.40 -5.84
N SER A 17 -5.39 10.42 -5.08
CA SER A 17 -5.71 10.29 -3.64
C SER A 17 -6.71 9.16 -3.35
N VAL A 18 -7.68 8.88 -4.22
CA VAL A 18 -8.62 7.76 -4.03
C VAL A 18 -7.92 6.40 -4.05
N ALA A 19 -7.07 6.14 -5.05
CA ALA A 19 -6.33 4.89 -5.15
C ALA A 19 -5.34 4.76 -3.98
N PHE A 20 -4.63 5.84 -3.66
CA PHE A 20 -3.76 5.89 -2.49
C PHE A 20 -4.49 5.48 -1.20
N HIS A 21 -5.61 6.15 -0.87
CA HIS A 21 -6.37 5.87 0.36
C HIS A 21 -6.89 4.44 0.40
N ILE A 22 -7.44 3.92 -0.71
CA ILE A 22 -7.92 2.54 -0.75
C ILE A 22 -6.77 1.55 -0.51
N ILE A 23 -5.63 1.74 -1.18
CA ILE A 23 -4.47 0.83 -1.04
C ILE A 23 -3.97 0.82 0.41
N VAL A 24 -3.73 2.00 1.00
CA VAL A 24 -3.16 2.10 2.35
C VAL A 24 -4.15 1.61 3.42
N GLU A 25 -5.43 1.96 3.32
CA GLU A 25 -6.43 1.52 4.29
C GLU A 25 -6.68 0.01 4.25
N PHE A 26 -6.86 -0.57 3.06
CA PHE A 26 -7.06 -2.01 2.95
C PHE A 26 -5.81 -2.80 3.35
N THR A 27 -4.62 -2.29 3.03
CA THR A 27 -3.36 -2.90 3.50
C THR A 27 -3.30 -2.89 5.02
N TRP A 28 -3.61 -1.76 5.66
CA TRP A 28 -3.64 -1.63 7.11
C TRP A 28 -4.62 -2.61 7.78
N GLN A 29 -5.81 -2.79 7.22
CA GLN A 29 -6.83 -3.70 7.75
C GLN A 29 -6.44 -5.18 7.70
N ARG A 30 -5.47 -5.55 6.86
CA ARG A 30 -4.97 -6.94 6.79
C ARG A 30 -3.87 -7.24 7.82
N LEU A 31 -3.22 -6.21 8.34
CA LEU A 31 -2.19 -6.36 9.37
C LEU A 31 -2.81 -6.87 10.67
N ASN A 32 -2.19 -7.88 11.29
CA ASN A 32 -2.52 -8.24 12.66
C ASN A 32 -1.96 -7.22 13.67
N ASN A 33 -2.39 -7.27 14.94
CA ASN A 33 -1.97 -6.31 15.96
C ASN A 33 -0.45 -6.16 16.12
N SER A 34 0.32 -7.25 15.95
CA SER A 34 1.78 -7.21 16.01
C SER A 34 2.37 -6.52 14.78
N GLU A 35 1.86 -6.81 13.58
CA GLU A 35 2.31 -6.20 12.34
C GLU A 35 1.92 -4.71 12.26
N GLN A 36 0.74 -4.34 12.78
CA GLN A 36 0.32 -2.95 12.94
C GLN A 36 1.29 -2.17 13.82
N GLY A 37 1.70 -2.74 14.97
CA GLY A 37 2.69 -2.09 15.83
C GLY A 37 4.04 -1.87 15.15
N ILE A 38 4.42 -2.76 14.23
CA ILE A 38 5.67 -2.69 13.46
C ILE A 38 5.59 -1.63 12.35
N LEU A 39 4.43 -1.47 11.71
CA LEU A 39 4.22 -0.57 10.58
C LEU A 39 3.62 0.78 11.00
N GLU A 40 3.37 0.97 12.28
CA GLU A 40 2.85 2.21 12.85
C GLU A 40 3.67 3.44 12.45
N GLU A 41 5.00 3.32 12.48
CA GLU A 41 5.91 4.39 12.08
C GLU A 41 5.76 4.75 10.60
N ALA A 42 5.65 3.74 9.72
CA ALA A 42 5.47 3.94 8.28
C ALA A 42 4.16 4.69 7.96
N TYR A 43 3.10 4.44 8.73
CA TYR A 43 1.80 5.09 8.57
C TYR A 43 1.65 6.39 9.39
N SER A 44 2.63 6.75 10.21
CA SER A 44 2.56 7.93 11.08
C SER A 44 2.28 9.23 10.32
N PRO A 45 2.89 9.51 9.16
CA PRO A 45 2.58 10.72 8.41
C PRO A 45 1.10 10.78 7.98
N LEU A 46 0.55 9.67 7.50
CA LEU A 46 -0.87 9.58 7.14
C LEU A 46 -1.78 9.92 8.34
N ARG A 47 -1.45 9.42 9.53
CA ARG A 47 -2.19 9.71 10.77
C ARG A 47 -2.09 11.15 11.26
N GLN A 48 -1.02 11.84 10.86
CA GLN A 48 -0.83 13.26 11.13
C GLN A 48 -1.51 14.16 10.08
N GLY A 49 -2.22 13.56 9.11
CA GLY A 49 -2.99 14.26 8.08
C GLY A 49 -2.20 14.55 6.80
N PHE A 50 -1.04 13.93 6.59
CA PHE A 50 -0.32 14.00 5.33
C PHE A 50 -0.83 12.94 4.33
N GLU A 51 -0.73 13.21 3.03
CA GLU A 51 -1.12 12.25 1.98
C GLU A 51 0.06 11.34 1.57
N PHE A 52 0.76 10.76 2.56
CA PHE A 52 1.81 9.79 2.29
C PHE A 52 2.07 8.79 3.42
N ILE A 53 2.70 7.66 3.07
CA ILE A 53 3.34 6.73 4.00
C ILE A 53 4.81 6.54 3.61
N ALA A 54 5.65 6.15 4.57
CA ALA A 54 7.09 6.01 4.39
C ALA A 54 7.57 4.59 4.72
N LEU A 55 8.06 3.88 3.71
CA LEU A 55 8.55 2.49 3.81
C LEU A 55 10.08 2.40 3.78
N ASP A 56 10.76 3.53 3.59
CA ASP A 56 12.21 3.67 3.46
C ASP A 56 12.98 3.24 4.72
N GLU A 57 12.41 3.50 5.89
CA GLU A 57 12.98 3.10 7.19
C GLU A 57 12.70 1.63 7.57
N LEU A 58 11.93 0.90 6.74
CA LEU A 58 11.63 -0.51 7.01
C LEU A 58 12.81 -1.39 6.63
N ASP A 59 13.27 -2.19 7.60
CA ASP A 59 14.17 -3.32 7.33
C ASP A 59 13.50 -4.35 6.40
N LYS A 60 14.32 -5.30 5.90
CA LYS A 60 13.88 -6.33 4.96
C LYS A 60 12.66 -7.10 5.45
N ASP A 61 12.68 -7.60 6.69
CA ASP A 61 11.62 -8.45 7.22
C ASP A 61 10.30 -7.68 7.35
N ARG A 62 10.36 -6.41 7.78
CA ARG A 62 9.19 -5.52 7.88
C ARG A 62 8.65 -5.14 6.51
N PHE A 63 9.53 -4.88 5.55
CA PHE A 63 9.15 -4.56 4.17
C PHE A 63 8.47 -5.75 3.49
N GLU A 64 9.02 -6.96 3.66
CA GLU A 64 8.39 -8.20 3.18
C GLU A 64 7.02 -8.44 3.83
N ALA A 65 6.89 -8.18 5.14
CA ALA A 65 5.61 -8.26 5.84
C ALA A 65 4.60 -7.25 5.29
N PHE A 66 5.01 -6.00 5.03
CA PHE A 66 4.17 -5.00 4.39
C PHE A 66 3.69 -5.48 3.01
N TYR A 67 4.62 -5.90 2.15
CA TYR A 67 4.29 -6.38 0.80
C TYR A 67 3.34 -7.58 0.82
N ARG A 68 3.58 -8.57 1.69
CA ARG A 68 2.71 -9.74 1.82
C ARG A 68 1.27 -9.33 2.18
N ASN A 69 1.13 -8.42 3.14
CA ASN A 69 -0.18 -7.93 3.57
C ASN A 69 -0.82 -7.04 2.51
N CYS A 70 -0.05 -6.21 1.81
CA CYS A 70 -0.52 -5.39 0.69
C CYS A 70 -1.01 -6.26 -0.47
N SER A 71 -0.26 -7.31 -0.82
CA SER A 71 -0.65 -8.28 -1.84
C SER A 71 -1.90 -9.07 -1.44
N SER A 72 -2.00 -9.51 -0.19
CA SER A 72 -3.21 -10.18 0.31
C SER A 72 -4.42 -9.24 0.36
N ALA A 73 -4.20 -7.96 0.70
CA ALA A 73 -5.23 -6.93 0.68
C ALA A 73 -5.75 -6.70 -0.74
N PHE A 74 -4.86 -6.67 -1.73
CA PHE A 74 -5.21 -6.53 -3.14
C PHE A 74 -6.07 -7.69 -3.65
N GLU A 75 -5.68 -8.94 -3.37
CA GLU A 75 -6.50 -10.11 -3.75
C GLU A 75 -7.87 -10.05 -3.07
N GLY A 76 -7.92 -9.70 -1.78
CA GLY A 76 -9.16 -9.53 -1.06
C GLY A 76 -10.03 -8.38 -1.57
N PHE A 77 -9.44 -7.29 -2.06
CA PHE A 77 -10.16 -6.19 -2.71
C PHE A 77 -10.81 -6.65 -4.01
N LYS A 78 -10.08 -7.42 -4.84
CA LYS A 78 -10.60 -8.01 -6.08
C LYS A 78 -11.75 -8.98 -5.83
N GLU A 79 -11.60 -9.88 -4.88
CA GLU A 79 -12.63 -10.87 -4.52
C GLU A 79 -13.94 -10.21 -4.05
N ASN A 80 -13.82 -9.05 -3.39
CA ASN A 80 -14.95 -8.27 -2.89
C ASN A 80 -15.53 -7.28 -3.91
N ARG A 81 -15.21 -7.41 -5.21
CA ARG A 81 -15.77 -6.51 -6.25
C ARG A 81 -17.28 -6.34 -6.13
N SER A 82 -18.01 -7.43 -5.89
CA SER A 82 -19.47 -7.48 -5.83
C SER A 82 -20.08 -6.77 -4.61
N THR A 83 -19.28 -6.55 -3.56
CA THR A 83 -19.69 -5.88 -2.31
C THR A 83 -19.05 -4.50 -2.15
N THR A 84 -18.14 -4.13 -3.07
CA THR A 84 -17.44 -2.85 -3.07
C THR A 84 -18.28 -1.78 -3.78
N ASP A 85 -18.68 -0.75 -3.04
CA ASP A 85 -19.49 0.37 -3.53
C ASP A 85 -18.63 1.40 -4.30
N LEU A 86 -17.96 0.94 -5.35
CA LEU A 86 -17.19 1.76 -6.28
C LEU A 86 -17.75 1.60 -7.70
N PRO A 87 -17.87 2.70 -8.47
CA PRO A 87 -18.12 2.63 -9.91
C PRO A 87 -17.08 1.73 -10.61
N ASP A 88 -17.49 1.00 -11.65
CA ASP A 88 -16.61 0.06 -12.38
C ASP A 88 -15.29 0.72 -12.82
N GLU A 89 -15.37 1.88 -13.47
CA GLU A 89 -14.18 2.61 -13.94
C GLU A 89 -13.22 2.97 -12.81
N LEU A 90 -13.75 3.32 -11.63
CA LEU A 90 -12.92 3.66 -10.48
C LEU A 90 -12.29 2.42 -9.87
N PHE A 91 -13.05 1.32 -9.78
CA PHE A 91 -12.53 0.05 -9.31
C PHE A 91 -11.39 -0.45 -10.19
N ASP A 92 -11.58 -0.46 -11.51
CA ASP A 92 -10.58 -0.92 -12.47
C ASP A 92 -9.32 -0.04 -12.39
N GLY A 93 -9.47 1.29 -12.32
CA GLY A 93 -8.35 2.19 -12.15
C GLY A 93 -7.58 2.00 -10.83
N VAL A 94 -8.27 1.64 -9.74
CA VAL A 94 -7.62 1.29 -8.47
C VAL A 94 -6.86 -0.03 -8.59
N VAL A 95 -7.43 -1.03 -9.28
CA VAL A 95 -6.76 -2.32 -9.53
C VAL A 95 -5.48 -2.12 -10.31
N GLU A 96 -5.52 -1.39 -11.42
CA GLU A 96 -4.34 -1.08 -12.24
C GLU A 96 -3.25 -0.37 -11.43
N CYS A 97 -3.63 0.67 -10.66
CA CYS A 97 -2.70 1.38 -9.79
C CYS A 97 -2.06 0.44 -8.75
N TRP A 98 -2.84 -0.46 -8.16
CA TRP A 98 -2.35 -1.36 -7.13
C TRP A 98 -1.41 -2.42 -7.71
N GLU A 99 -1.67 -2.94 -8.91
CA GLU A 99 -0.76 -3.84 -9.61
C GLU A 99 0.59 -3.19 -9.91
N GLU A 100 0.56 -1.94 -10.39
CA GLU A 100 1.78 -1.14 -10.60
C GLU A 100 2.55 -0.96 -9.29
N PHE A 101 1.85 -0.65 -8.20
CA PHE A 101 2.46 -0.48 -6.88
C PHE A 101 3.11 -1.76 -6.36
N LEU A 102 2.42 -2.91 -6.43
CA LEU A 102 2.99 -4.20 -6.05
C LEU A 102 4.21 -4.54 -6.92
N GLY A 103 4.16 -4.20 -8.21
CA GLY A 103 5.28 -4.33 -9.13
C GLY A 103 6.48 -3.47 -8.74
N ALA A 104 6.25 -2.25 -8.22
CA ALA A 104 7.31 -1.37 -7.72
C ALA A 104 7.93 -1.93 -6.44
N LEU A 105 7.12 -2.33 -5.46
CA LEU A 105 7.61 -2.94 -4.21
C LEU A 105 8.47 -4.18 -4.49
N LYS A 106 8.03 -5.04 -5.41
CA LYS A 106 8.75 -6.28 -5.74
C LYS A 106 10.11 -6.03 -6.39
N LYS A 107 10.32 -4.88 -7.05
CA LYS A 107 11.61 -4.52 -7.67
C LYS A 107 12.63 -4.01 -6.66
N ASP A 108 12.21 -3.66 -5.45
CA ASP A 108 13.09 -3.16 -4.41
C ASP A 108 14.18 -4.19 -4.06
N ASP A 109 15.40 -3.71 -3.78
CA ASP A 109 16.56 -4.55 -3.48
C ASP A 109 16.37 -5.40 -2.21
N ARG A 110 15.45 -5.02 -1.31
CA ARG A 110 15.10 -5.81 -0.12
C ARG A 110 14.48 -7.16 -0.45
N PHE A 111 14.03 -7.39 -1.69
CA PHE A 111 13.41 -8.66 -2.09
C PHE A 111 14.38 -9.79 -2.48
N ASP A 112 15.70 -9.59 -2.44
CA ASP A 112 16.75 -10.56 -2.86
C ASP A 112 16.38 -11.28 -4.17
N HIS A 113 16.69 -10.65 -5.31
CA HIS A 113 16.47 -11.21 -6.65
C HIS A 113 17.44 -12.35 -7.02
#